data_AF-A0A537ICC3-F1
#
_entry.id   AF-A0A537ICC3-F1
#
_cell.length_a   1.000
_cell.length_b   1.000
_cell.length_c   1.000
_cell.angle_alpha   90.00
_cell.angle_beta   90.00
_cell.angle_gamma   90.00
#
_symmetry.space_group_name_H-M   'P 1'
#
loop_
_entity.id
_entity.type
_entity.pdbx_description
1 polymer ?
#
loop_
_entity_poly.entity_id
_entity_poly.type
_entity_poly.pdbx_seq_one_letter_code
_entity_poly.pdbx_strand_id
1 'polypeptide(L)'
;MVLPKKQIMKNNALIILSFIMSSIPGIAQTIAKFDIDLSKEANGIDVPVTIDLTPFHIPSGTKFSLVKNLDRKKLFVPSQVDNEKNTLSFIIARKNKKTDEKVLHFELVKDGLYKADAAEIKAEDKDGALTIVSGKEKLLRYVYKKTYPPAGIDTAFAKSGFIHPLFTPHGQELTRIQPPDHHHHYGIWNPWTHVLFEGDTVDFWNIGDKKGTVRFAKLISKTDGPVY
;
A
#
# COMPACT_ATOMS: atom_id res chain seq x y z
N MET A 1 2.24 30.67 94.69
CA MET A 1 0.85 30.65 94.23
C MET A 1 0.70 31.58 93.04
N VAL A 2 0.91 31.08 91.82
CA VAL A 2 0.50 31.69 90.53
C VAL A 2 0.30 30.54 89.53
N LEU A 3 -0.79 30.61 88.76
CA LEU A 3 -1.44 29.59 87.92
C LEU A 3 -0.57 29.01 86.76
N PRO A 4 -0.91 27.83 86.21
CA PRO A 4 -0.16 27.22 85.11
C PRO A 4 -0.45 27.89 83.76
N LYS A 5 0.59 28.09 82.95
CA LYS A 5 0.48 28.57 81.57
C LYS A 5 -0.11 27.49 80.66
N LYS A 6 -1.16 27.87 79.94
CA LYS A 6 -1.88 27.11 78.90
C LYS A 6 -0.92 26.68 77.78
N GLN A 7 -0.78 25.37 77.55
CA GLN A 7 0.00 24.81 76.45
C GLN A 7 -0.84 24.87 75.16
N ILE A 8 -0.44 25.72 74.21
CA ILE A 8 -1.06 25.80 72.87
C ILE A 8 -0.34 24.78 71.98
N MET A 9 -1.00 23.67 71.68
CA MET A 9 -0.54 22.73 70.65
C MET A 9 -0.63 23.42 69.28
N LYS A 10 0.52 23.65 68.64
CA LYS A 10 0.58 24.05 67.23
C LYS A 10 0.39 22.80 66.37
N ASN A 11 -0.77 22.68 65.74
CA ASN A 11 -1.01 21.70 64.69
C ASN A 11 -0.19 22.10 63.45
N ASN A 12 0.93 21.42 63.21
CA ASN A 12 1.62 21.50 61.94
C ASN A 12 0.88 20.61 60.93
N ALA A 13 -0.07 21.19 60.20
CA ALA A 13 -0.68 20.54 59.05
C ALA A 13 0.36 20.47 57.92
N LEU A 14 0.87 19.26 57.64
CA LEU A 14 1.73 18.98 56.51
C LEU A 14 0.87 19.01 55.23
N ILE A 15 0.93 20.11 54.47
CA ILE A 15 0.29 20.18 53.14
C ILE A 15 1.18 19.41 52.16
N ILE A 16 0.85 18.15 51.91
CA ILE A 16 1.41 17.39 50.80
C ILE A 16 0.73 17.88 49.53
N LEU A 17 1.40 18.77 48.80
CA LEU A 17 0.96 19.22 47.48
C LEU A 17 1.29 18.11 46.47
N SER A 18 0.41 17.10 46.36
CA SER A 18 0.49 16.10 45.31
C SER A 18 0.25 16.78 43.96
N PHE A 19 1.32 17.06 43.22
CA PHE A 19 1.24 17.40 41.80
C PHE A 19 0.75 16.15 41.06
N ILE A 20 -0.57 16.00 40.95
CA ILE A 20 -1.16 15.06 39.99
C ILE A 20 -0.86 15.66 38.63
N MET A 21 0.19 15.14 38.00
CA MET A 21 0.55 15.41 36.62
C MET A 21 -0.52 14.73 35.76
N SER A 22 -1.69 15.36 35.67
CA SER A 22 -2.75 14.98 34.75
C SER A 22 -2.20 15.18 33.35
N SER A 23 -1.65 14.11 32.76
CA SER A 23 -1.36 14.06 31.33
C SER A 23 -2.68 14.28 30.61
N ILE A 24 -2.95 15.51 30.18
CA ILE A 24 -4.02 15.80 29.23
C ILE A 24 -3.70 14.92 28.02
N PRO A 25 -4.54 13.95 27.64
CA PRO A 25 -4.31 13.18 26.44
C PRO A 25 -4.27 14.19 25.29
N GLY A 26 -3.10 14.33 24.65
CA GLY A 26 -2.92 15.23 23.53
C GLY A 26 -3.97 14.91 22.48
N ILE A 27 -4.90 15.84 22.25
CA ILE A 27 -5.88 15.70 21.18
C ILE A 27 -5.08 15.84 19.89
N ALA A 28 -4.89 14.74 19.16
CA ALA A 28 -4.31 14.77 17.82
C ALA A 28 -5.10 15.79 16.99
N GLN A 29 -4.43 16.80 16.45
CA GLN A 29 -5.07 17.89 15.73
C GLN A 29 -5.61 17.38 14.38
N THR A 30 -6.90 17.55 14.13
CA THR A 30 -7.48 17.24 12.81
C THR A 30 -7.00 18.28 11.79
N ILE A 31 -6.44 17.81 10.68
CA ILE A 31 -5.97 18.60 9.54
C ILE A 31 -7.09 18.76 8.51
N ALA A 32 -7.78 17.67 8.19
CA ALA A 32 -8.83 17.65 7.19
C ALA A 32 -9.89 16.60 7.53
N LYS A 33 -11.09 16.78 7.01
CA LYS A 33 -12.18 15.80 7.03
C LYS A 33 -12.73 15.62 5.63
N PHE A 34 -13.14 14.41 5.30
CA PHE A 34 -13.77 14.11 4.03
C PHE A 34 -14.63 12.86 4.16
N ASP A 35 -15.60 12.76 3.25
CA ASP A 35 -16.55 11.67 3.20
C ASP A 35 -16.36 10.87 1.92
N ILE A 36 -16.62 9.57 2.00
CA ILE A 36 -16.61 8.67 0.84
C ILE A 36 -18.00 8.07 0.72
N ASP A 37 -18.65 8.38 -0.40
CA ASP A 37 -19.93 7.76 -0.74
C ASP A 37 -19.69 6.39 -1.40
N LEU A 38 -20.18 5.37 -0.73
CA LEU A 38 -20.19 3.96 -1.10
C LEU A 38 -21.61 3.48 -1.42
N SER A 39 -22.51 4.39 -1.81
CA SER A 39 -23.89 4.12 -2.23
C SER A 39 -23.99 3.15 -3.42
N LYS A 40 -22.92 2.98 -4.19
CA LYS A 40 -22.80 1.95 -5.22
C LYS A 40 -22.29 0.64 -4.62
N GLU A 41 -22.96 -0.45 -4.97
CA GLU A 41 -22.64 -1.78 -4.46
C GLU A 41 -21.25 -2.23 -4.92
N ALA A 42 -20.41 -2.64 -3.96
CA ALA A 42 -19.07 -3.16 -4.23
C ALA A 42 -19.02 -4.70 -4.16
N ASN A 43 -20.18 -5.39 -4.06
CA ASN A 43 -20.31 -6.85 -4.02
C ASN A 43 -19.36 -7.57 -3.03
N GLY A 44 -19.07 -6.94 -1.89
CA GLY A 44 -18.15 -7.50 -0.89
C GLY A 44 -16.66 -7.45 -1.26
N ILE A 45 -16.31 -6.75 -2.34
CA ILE A 45 -14.92 -6.54 -2.78
C ILE A 45 -14.36 -5.30 -2.07
N ASP A 46 -13.14 -5.42 -1.55
CA ASP A 46 -12.40 -4.30 -0.97
C ASP A 46 -12.26 -3.16 -1.99
N VAL A 47 -12.45 -1.92 -1.54
CA VAL A 47 -12.49 -0.75 -2.45
C VAL A 47 -11.20 0.05 -2.30
N PRO A 48 -10.35 0.12 -3.35
CA PRO A 48 -9.22 1.03 -3.36
C PRO A 48 -9.72 2.47 -3.54
N VAL A 49 -9.23 3.38 -2.70
CA VAL A 49 -9.55 4.80 -2.78
C VAL A 49 -8.25 5.57 -2.94
N THR A 50 -8.27 6.56 -3.83
CA THR A 50 -7.25 7.60 -3.93
C THR A 50 -7.93 8.96 -3.90
N ILE A 51 -7.46 9.86 -3.04
CA ILE A 51 -7.95 11.24 -2.96
C ILE A 51 -6.82 12.21 -3.31
N ASP A 52 -7.19 13.33 -3.94
CA ASP A 52 -6.31 14.49 -4.13
C ASP A 52 -6.18 15.26 -2.81
N LEU A 53 -4.94 15.52 -2.38
CA LEU A 53 -4.66 16.28 -1.16
C LEU A 53 -4.57 17.79 -1.38
N THR A 54 -4.54 18.25 -2.63
CA THR A 54 -4.37 19.66 -3.02
C THR A 54 -5.41 20.58 -2.36
N PRO A 55 -6.72 20.24 -2.31
CA PRO A 55 -7.73 21.09 -1.68
C PRO A 55 -7.52 21.32 -0.17
N PHE A 56 -6.79 20.43 0.51
CA PHE A 56 -6.58 20.52 1.95
C PHE A 56 -5.40 21.42 2.35
N HIS A 57 -4.63 21.93 1.38
CA HIS A 57 -3.51 22.86 1.62
C HIS A 57 -2.54 22.38 2.72
N ILE A 58 -2.24 21.08 2.74
CA ILE A 58 -1.42 20.46 3.78
C ILE A 58 0.03 20.96 3.61
N PRO A 59 0.65 21.56 4.63
CA PRO A 59 2.03 22.02 4.52
C PRO A 59 2.99 20.86 4.22
N SER A 60 3.96 21.11 3.34
CA SER A 60 4.97 20.11 2.98
C SER A 60 5.70 19.57 4.21
N GLY A 61 5.93 18.26 4.25
CA GLY A 61 6.56 17.57 5.38
C GLY A 61 5.65 17.32 6.59
N THR A 62 4.38 17.74 6.56
CA THR A 62 3.42 17.42 7.62
C THR A 62 3.20 15.91 7.70
N LYS A 63 3.48 15.33 8.86
CA LYS A 63 3.16 13.93 9.14
C LYS A 63 1.72 13.81 9.66
N PHE A 64 0.97 12.91 9.07
CA PHE A 64 -0.41 12.65 9.47
C PHE A 64 -0.77 11.17 9.33
N SER A 65 -1.84 10.78 9.99
CA SER A 65 -2.46 9.46 9.85
C SER A 65 -3.88 9.62 9.33
N LEU A 66 -4.33 8.66 8.53
CA LEU A 66 -5.74 8.53 8.17
C LEU A 66 -6.50 7.77 9.27
N VAL A 67 -7.64 8.32 9.68
CA VAL A 67 -8.56 7.65 10.60
C VAL A 67 -9.97 7.62 10.04
N LYS A 68 -10.64 6.48 10.18
CA LYS A 68 -12.08 6.34 9.97
C LYS A 68 -12.80 6.68 11.27
N ASN A 69 -13.77 7.58 11.21
CA ASN A 69 -14.65 7.88 12.32
C ASN A 69 -15.72 6.77 12.47
N LEU A 70 -15.91 6.31 13.70
CA LEU A 70 -17.01 5.46 14.12
C LEU A 70 -17.67 6.15 15.32
N ASP A 71 -18.98 5.98 15.54
CA ASP A 71 -19.81 6.74 16.50
C ASP A 71 -19.13 7.11 17.83
N ARG A 72 -18.33 6.22 18.40
CA ARG A 72 -17.63 6.42 19.68
C ARG A 72 -16.12 6.21 19.63
N LYS A 73 -15.53 5.97 18.46
CA LYS A 73 -14.09 5.68 18.34
C LYS A 73 -13.52 6.06 16.97
N LYS A 74 -12.23 6.39 16.92
CA LYS A 74 -11.49 6.54 15.67
C LYS A 74 -10.70 5.25 15.39
N LEU A 75 -10.78 4.75 14.17
CA LEU A 75 -10.02 3.58 13.71
C LEU A 75 -8.91 4.05 12.77
N PHE A 76 -7.66 3.73 13.08
CA PHE A 76 -6.56 3.97 12.14
C PHE A 76 -6.74 3.15 10.86
N VAL A 77 -6.50 3.80 9.73
CA VAL A 77 -6.58 3.18 8.41
C VAL A 77 -5.19 3.26 7.78
N PRO A 78 -4.55 2.13 7.45
CA PRO A 78 -3.32 2.16 6.66
C PRO A 78 -3.54 2.93 5.36
N SER A 79 -2.63 3.85 5.09
CA SER A 79 -2.73 4.79 3.97
C SER A 79 -1.34 5.14 3.47
N GLN A 80 -1.23 5.43 2.18
CA GLN A 80 0.02 5.75 1.51
C GLN A 80 -0.09 7.09 0.79
N VAL A 81 0.91 7.95 0.99
CA VAL A 81 1.00 9.25 0.32
C VAL A 81 1.93 9.12 -0.88
N ASP A 82 1.45 9.55 -2.04
CA ASP A 82 2.28 9.83 -3.23
C ASP A 82 2.57 11.34 -3.25
N ASN A 83 3.78 11.72 -2.86
CA ASN A 83 4.18 13.13 -2.77
C ASN A 83 4.34 13.79 -4.15
N GLU A 84 4.63 13.02 -5.21
CA GLU A 84 4.79 13.56 -6.56
C GLU A 84 3.42 13.95 -7.15
N LYS A 85 2.41 13.11 -6.90
CA LYS A 85 1.03 13.36 -7.34
C LYS A 85 0.20 14.13 -6.33
N ASN A 86 0.70 14.32 -5.11
CA ASN A 86 -0.01 14.89 -3.98
C ASN A 86 -1.34 14.15 -3.67
N THR A 87 -1.29 12.81 -3.65
CA THR A 87 -2.48 11.98 -3.39
C THR A 87 -2.30 11.08 -2.18
N LEU A 88 -3.42 10.69 -1.56
CA LEU A 88 -3.48 9.69 -0.50
C LEU A 88 -4.30 8.48 -0.96
N SER A 89 -3.70 7.29 -0.86
CA SER A 89 -4.32 6.03 -1.24
C SER A 89 -4.52 5.12 -0.03
N PHE A 90 -5.64 4.40 0.03
CA PHE A 90 -5.98 3.45 1.11
C PHE A 90 -7.06 2.45 0.64
N ILE A 91 -7.22 1.37 1.40
CA ILE A 91 -8.20 0.31 1.10
C ILE A 91 -9.35 0.38 2.11
N ILE A 92 -10.59 0.39 1.61
CA ILE A 92 -11.78 0.21 2.43
C ILE A 92 -12.15 -1.27 2.42
N ALA A 93 -11.87 -1.96 3.52
CA ALA A 93 -12.20 -3.37 3.66
C ALA A 93 -13.72 -3.62 3.70
N ARG A 94 -14.22 -4.55 2.87
CA ARG A 94 -15.63 -4.95 2.79
C ARG A 94 -15.85 -6.37 3.30
N LYS A 95 -15.19 -6.76 4.40
CA LYS A 95 -15.35 -8.11 4.98
C LYS A 95 -16.80 -8.35 5.44
N ASN A 96 -17.49 -9.27 4.75
CA ASN A 96 -18.64 -10.07 5.23
C ASN A 96 -19.70 -9.37 6.10
N LYS A 97 -19.98 -8.08 5.86
CA LYS A 97 -21.07 -7.38 6.51
C LYS A 97 -21.79 -6.51 5.50
N LYS A 98 -23.12 -6.61 5.50
CA LYS A 98 -24.00 -5.51 5.15
C LYS A 98 -23.61 -4.33 6.02
N THR A 99 -22.65 -3.53 5.58
CA THR A 99 -22.44 -2.21 6.16
C THR A 99 -23.51 -1.34 5.49
N ASP A 100 -24.64 -1.14 6.17
CA ASP A 100 -25.72 -0.27 5.67
C ASP A 100 -25.30 1.21 5.60
N GLU A 101 -24.13 1.53 6.16
CA GLU A 101 -23.51 2.85 6.12
C GLU A 101 -23.00 3.16 4.69
N LYS A 102 -23.79 3.95 3.97
CA LYS A 102 -23.50 4.38 2.60
C LYS A 102 -22.40 5.43 2.55
N VAL A 103 -22.26 6.26 3.57
CA VAL A 103 -21.27 7.35 3.61
C VAL A 103 -20.30 7.07 4.75
N LEU A 104 -19.01 6.98 4.44
CA LEU A 104 -17.97 6.77 5.43
C LEU A 104 -17.22 8.07 5.70
N HIS A 105 -17.03 8.37 6.99
CA HIS A 105 -16.40 9.61 7.44
C HIS A 105 -14.93 9.40 7.82
N PHE A 106 -14.03 10.21 7.26
CA PHE A 106 -12.60 10.13 7.49
C PHE A 106 -11.99 11.44 7.96
N GLU A 107 -10.88 11.34 8.68
CA GLU A 107 -10.06 12.49 9.06
C GLU A 107 -8.57 12.23 8.82
N LEU A 108 -7.86 13.30 8.48
CA LEU A 108 -6.41 13.34 8.57
C LEU A 108 -6.04 13.95 9.91
N VAL A 109 -5.29 13.23 10.73
CA VAL A 109 -4.87 13.68 12.07
C VAL A 109 -3.36 13.83 12.14
N LYS A 110 -2.91 15.02 12.58
CA LYS A 110 -1.50 15.34 12.79
C LYS A 110 -0.94 14.50 13.93
N ASP A 111 0.30 14.02 13.78
CA ASP A 111 1.03 13.28 14.81
C ASP A 111 0.29 12.06 15.36
N GLY A 112 -0.65 11.50 14.59
CA GLY A 112 -1.28 10.22 14.90
C GLY A 112 -0.20 9.15 15.00
N LEU A 113 -0.23 8.37 16.09
CA LEU A 113 0.66 7.22 16.28
C LEU A 113 0.36 6.19 15.19
N TYR A 114 1.07 6.29 14.08
CA TYR A 114 1.09 5.28 13.03
C TYR A 114 1.56 3.97 13.65
N LYS A 115 0.66 2.99 13.78
CA LYS A 115 1.02 1.60 14.11
C LYS A 115 1.14 0.84 12.79
N ALA A 116 2.37 0.51 12.44
CA ALA A 116 2.80 -0.13 11.21
C ALA A 116 2.42 -1.63 11.10
N ASP A 117 1.23 -2.02 11.56
CA ASP A 117 0.84 -3.44 11.66
C ASP A 117 -0.12 -3.91 10.56
N ALA A 118 -0.42 -3.09 9.55
CA ALA A 118 -1.39 -3.45 8.51
C ALA A 118 -0.71 -3.66 7.16
N ALA A 119 -0.88 -4.89 6.64
CA ALA A 119 -0.56 -5.39 5.31
C ALA A 119 0.46 -4.55 4.53
N GLU A 120 1.73 -4.69 4.91
CA GLU A 120 2.83 -4.15 4.14
C GLU A 120 2.91 -4.93 2.83
N ILE A 121 2.59 -4.25 1.73
CA ILE A 121 2.92 -4.78 0.42
C ILE A 121 4.43 -4.50 0.23
N LYS A 122 5.18 -5.48 -0.27
CA LYS A 122 6.64 -5.39 -0.53
C LYS A 122 7.03 -5.87 -1.91
N ALA A 123 8.01 -5.19 -2.48
CA ALA A 123 8.62 -5.48 -3.75
C ALA A 123 10.03 -6.08 -3.52
N GLU A 124 10.07 -7.41 -3.42
CA GLU A 124 11.29 -8.18 -3.23
C GLU A 124 12.03 -8.32 -4.56
N ASP A 125 13.21 -7.69 -4.66
CA ASP A 125 14.03 -7.72 -5.87
C ASP A 125 15.16 -8.75 -5.72
N LYS A 126 15.07 -9.84 -6.47
CA LYS A 126 16.02 -10.96 -6.36
C LYS A 126 16.14 -11.75 -7.66
N ASP A 127 17.37 -12.12 -8.00
CA ASP A 127 17.69 -13.02 -9.13
C ASP A 127 17.20 -12.51 -10.49
N GLY A 128 17.13 -11.18 -10.64
CA GLY A 128 16.66 -10.53 -11.85
C GLY A 128 15.13 -10.58 -12.02
N ALA A 129 14.40 -10.59 -10.92
CA ALA A 129 12.95 -10.49 -10.92
C ALA A 129 12.44 -9.77 -9.67
N LEU A 130 11.35 -9.03 -9.84
CA LEU A 130 10.66 -8.31 -8.78
C LEU A 130 9.43 -9.11 -8.34
N THR A 131 9.37 -9.55 -7.08
CA THR A 131 8.22 -10.27 -6.52
C THR A 131 7.44 -9.34 -5.61
N ILE A 132 6.17 -9.14 -5.92
CA ILE A 132 5.22 -8.37 -5.11
C ILE A 132 4.59 -9.32 -4.09
N VAL A 133 4.72 -9.00 -2.81
CA VAL A 133 4.19 -9.81 -1.70
C VAL A 133 3.29 -8.97 -0.80
N SER A 134 2.22 -9.56 -0.28
CA SER A 134 1.37 -8.98 0.76
C SER A 134 1.49 -9.83 2.02
N GLY A 135 2.18 -9.32 3.04
CA GLY A 135 2.54 -10.12 4.21
C GLY A 135 3.40 -11.34 3.83
N LYS A 136 2.81 -12.54 3.87
CA LYS A 136 3.48 -13.80 3.48
C LYS A 136 3.06 -14.32 2.10
N GLU A 137 2.03 -13.73 1.51
CA GLU A 137 1.45 -14.19 0.25
C GLU A 137 2.17 -13.53 -0.94
N LYS A 138 2.59 -14.34 -1.91
CA LYS A 138 3.11 -13.82 -3.18
C LYS A 138 1.94 -13.47 -4.07
N LEU A 139 1.95 -12.27 -4.66
CA LEU A 139 0.90 -11.81 -5.57
C LEU A 139 1.31 -12.04 -7.02
N LEU A 140 2.46 -11.47 -7.41
CA LEU A 140 2.99 -11.61 -8.76
C LEU A 140 4.50 -11.47 -8.78
N ARG A 141 5.13 -11.97 -9.85
CA ARG A 141 6.56 -11.81 -10.11
C ARG A 141 6.79 -11.25 -11.52
N TYR A 142 7.42 -10.08 -11.60
CA TYR A 142 7.88 -9.49 -12.85
C TYR A 142 9.32 -9.94 -13.14
N VAL A 143 9.50 -10.74 -14.19
CA VAL A 143 10.79 -11.29 -14.57
C VAL A 143 11.45 -10.37 -15.59
N TYR A 144 12.53 -9.71 -15.17
CA TYR A 144 13.28 -8.80 -16.03
C TYR A 144 14.63 -9.38 -16.48
N LYS A 145 15.09 -10.46 -15.86
CA LYS A 145 16.18 -11.30 -16.37
C LYS A 145 15.77 -11.96 -17.67
N LYS A 146 16.72 -12.05 -18.61
CA LYS A 146 16.54 -12.83 -19.83
C LYS A 146 16.31 -14.30 -19.47
N THR A 147 15.16 -14.83 -19.86
CA THR A 147 14.77 -16.24 -19.72
C THR A 147 14.95 -16.91 -21.07
N TYR A 148 15.70 -18.01 -21.09
CA TYR A 148 15.93 -18.81 -22.30
C TYR A 148 14.82 -19.85 -22.47
N PRO A 149 14.53 -20.29 -23.71
CA PRO A 149 13.64 -21.41 -23.95
C PRO A 149 14.27 -22.74 -23.51
N PRO A 150 13.49 -23.84 -23.48
CA PRO A 150 14.02 -25.16 -23.17
C PRO A 150 15.17 -25.56 -24.11
N ALA A 151 16.02 -26.47 -23.65
CA ALA A 151 17.13 -26.98 -24.45
C ALA A 151 16.61 -27.56 -25.79
N GLY A 152 17.31 -27.25 -26.88
CA GLY A 152 16.93 -27.64 -28.24
C GLY A 152 16.00 -26.66 -28.96
N ILE A 153 15.47 -25.64 -28.28
CA ILE A 153 14.67 -24.58 -28.90
C ILE A 153 15.56 -23.40 -29.27
N ASP A 154 15.27 -22.76 -30.41
CA ASP A 154 16.03 -21.59 -30.89
C ASP A 154 16.07 -20.50 -29.80
N THR A 155 17.27 -20.08 -29.42
CA THR A 155 17.50 -19.04 -28.41
C THR A 155 16.85 -17.68 -28.75
N ALA A 156 16.43 -17.46 -30.00
CA ALA A 156 15.62 -16.31 -30.40
C ALA A 156 14.34 -16.19 -29.56
N PHE A 157 13.75 -17.31 -29.10
CA PHE A 157 12.57 -17.32 -28.24
C PHE A 157 12.82 -16.77 -26.83
N ALA A 158 14.06 -16.46 -26.45
CA ALA A 158 14.37 -15.91 -25.14
C ALA A 158 13.76 -14.51 -24.94
N LYS A 159 13.22 -14.24 -23.75
CA LYS A 159 12.51 -12.98 -23.44
C LYS A 159 12.78 -12.49 -22.03
N SER A 160 12.46 -11.23 -21.79
CA SER A 160 12.41 -10.59 -20.48
C SER A 160 11.23 -9.60 -20.45
N GLY A 161 10.86 -9.13 -19.28
CA GLY A 161 9.79 -8.13 -19.12
C GLY A 161 8.40 -8.74 -19.21
N PHE A 162 8.17 -9.84 -18.50
CA PHE A 162 6.88 -10.53 -18.41
C PHE A 162 6.54 -10.84 -16.95
N ILE A 163 5.25 -11.06 -16.66
CA ILE A 163 4.80 -11.50 -15.33
C ILE A 163 4.64 -13.01 -15.34
N HIS A 164 5.42 -13.67 -14.49
CA HIS A 164 5.28 -15.07 -14.17
C HIS A 164 6.13 -15.42 -12.92
N PRO A 165 5.57 -16.14 -11.94
CA PRO A 165 4.16 -16.49 -11.79
C PRO A 165 3.25 -15.30 -11.41
N LEU A 166 1.96 -15.42 -11.71
CA LEU A 166 0.85 -14.69 -11.08
C LEU A 166 0.14 -15.67 -10.15
N PHE A 167 -0.25 -15.27 -8.95
CA PHE A 167 -0.89 -16.15 -7.98
C PHE A 167 -2.35 -15.75 -7.70
N THR A 168 -3.17 -16.73 -7.35
CA THR A 168 -4.46 -16.50 -6.68
C THR A 168 -4.24 -16.00 -5.24
N PRO A 169 -5.28 -15.46 -4.58
CA PRO A 169 -5.22 -15.16 -3.14
C PRO A 169 -4.93 -16.37 -2.23
N HIS A 170 -5.10 -17.60 -2.73
CA HIS A 170 -4.78 -18.83 -2.00
C HIS A 170 -3.45 -19.46 -2.45
N GLY A 171 -2.64 -18.72 -3.22
CA GLY A 171 -1.28 -19.12 -3.59
C GLY A 171 -1.15 -20.07 -4.79
N GLN A 172 -2.22 -20.35 -5.54
CA GLN A 172 -2.12 -21.14 -6.77
C GLN A 172 -1.55 -20.30 -7.91
N GLU A 173 -0.62 -20.87 -8.67
CA GLU A 173 -0.08 -20.24 -9.88
C GLU A 173 -1.12 -20.24 -11.01
N LEU A 174 -1.28 -19.07 -11.65
CA LEU A 174 -2.27 -18.81 -12.70
C LEU A 174 -1.65 -18.66 -14.09
N THR A 175 -0.33 -18.56 -14.19
CA THR A 175 0.36 -18.33 -15.47
C THR A 175 1.31 -19.46 -15.79
N ARG A 176 1.43 -19.77 -17.07
CA ARG A 176 2.41 -20.71 -17.62
C ARG A 176 3.24 -20.01 -18.68
N ILE A 177 4.49 -20.45 -18.86
CA ILE A 177 5.37 -19.99 -19.93
C ILE A 177 5.81 -21.16 -20.80
N GLN A 178 6.16 -20.87 -22.06
CA GLN A 178 6.84 -21.76 -23.01
C GLN A 178 6.25 -23.20 -23.07
N PRO A 179 4.94 -23.37 -23.25
CA PRO A 179 4.37 -24.70 -23.47
C PRO A 179 5.01 -25.39 -24.70
N PRO A 180 5.08 -26.73 -24.75
CA PRO A 180 5.78 -27.48 -25.81
C PRO A 180 5.32 -27.19 -27.25
N ASP A 181 4.09 -26.73 -27.42
CA ASP A 181 3.47 -26.41 -28.70
C ASP A 181 3.60 -24.93 -29.08
N HIS A 182 3.89 -24.03 -28.11
CA HIS A 182 3.93 -22.58 -28.33
C HIS A 182 5.00 -21.88 -27.46
N HIS A 183 6.28 -22.04 -27.81
CA HIS A 183 7.41 -21.48 -27.03
C HIS A 183 7.47 -19.94 -26.96
N HIS A 184 6.68 -19.22 -27.75
CA HIS A 184 6.63 -17.75 -27.69
C HIS A 184 5.70 -17.22 -26.58
N HIS A 185 4.99 -18.08 -25.85
CA HIS A 185 4.09 -17.67 -24.76
C HIS A 185 4.82 -17.41 -23.44
N TYR A 186 4.50 -16.29 -22.77
CA TYR A 186 5.16 -15.82 -21.54
C TYR A 186 4.19 -15.24 -20.50
N GLY A 187 3.38 -16.08 -19.85
CA GLY A 187 2.57 -15.65 -18.69
C GLY A 187 1.67 -14.47 -19.01
N ILE A 188 1.93 -13.29 -18.44
CA ILE A 188 1.34 -12.03 -18.90
C ILE A 188 2.43 -11.15 -19.50
N TRP A 189 2.26 -10.77 -20.76
CA TRP A 189 3.19 -9.98 -21.55
C TRP A 189 2.45 -9.24 -22.66
N ASN A 190 3.13 -8.29 -23.30
CA ASN A 190 2.55 -7.53 -24.41
C ASN A 190 2.75 -8.24 -25.77
N PRO A 191 1.68 -8.57 -26.52
CA PRO A 191 1.75 -9.25 -27.79
C PRO A 191 1.72 -8.26 -28.97
N TRP A 192 2.74 -7.42 -29.11
CA TRP A 192 2.77 -6.45 -30.21
C TRP A 192 3.11 -7.11 -31.54
N THR A 193 2.10 -7.37 -32.37
CA THR A 193 2.21 -8.06 -33.66
C THR A 193 2.52 -7.14 -34.84
N HIS A 194 2.23 -5.84 -34.71
CA HIS A 194 2.45 -4.86 -35.77
C HIS A 194 2.77 -3.49 -35.15
N VAL A 195 4.04 -3.10 -35.18
CA VAL A 195 4.54 -1.84 -34.62
C VAL A 195 5.30 -1.07 -35.68
N LEU A 196 4.93 0.18 -35.93
CA LEU A 196 5.73 1.10 -36.73
C LEU A 196 6.77 1.78 -35.83
N PHE A 197 8.05 1.59 -36.12
CA PHE A 197 9.15 2.22 -35.40
C PHE A 197 10.20 2.73 -36.39
N GLU A 198 10.50 4.03 -36.33
CA GLU A 198 11.50 4.68 -37.19
C GLU A 198 11.31 4.42 -38.71
N GLY A 199 10.06 4.26 -39.15
CA GLY A 199 9.71 4.01 -40.54
C GLY A 199 9.73 2.53 -40.96
N ASP A 200 10.07 1.61 -40.05
CA ASP A 200 10.04 0.16 -40.29
C ASP A 200 8.93 -0.54 -39.49
N THR A 201 8.48 -1.68 -39.98
CA THR A 201 7.45 -2.51 -39.37
C THR A 201 8.07 -3.66 -38.59
N VAL A 202 7.87 -3.65 -37.28
CA VAL A 202 8.43 -4.61 -36.32
C VAL A 202 7.32 -5.49 -35.74
N ASP A 203 7.63 -6.78 -35.55
CA ASP A 203 6.75 -7.78 -34.92
C ASP A 203 7.47 -8.39 -33.71
N PHE A 204 6.89 -8.22 -32.51
CA PHE A 204 7.40 -8.73 -31.23
C PHE A 204 6.69 -10.01 -30.76
N TRP A 205 5.70 -10.49 -31.52
CA TRP A 205 4.91 -11.67 -31.24
C TRP A 205 5.45 -12.90 -31.97
N ASN A 206 5.64 -12.81 -33.28
CA ASN A 206 6.15 -13.91 -34.12
C ASN A 206 7.67 -14.02 -33.99
N ILE A 207 8.16 -14.37 -32.79
CA ILE A 207 9.59 -14.37 -32.44
C ILE A 207 10.42 -15.28 -33.37
N GLY A 208 9.82 -16.35 -33.91
CA GLY A 208 10.46 -17.23 -34.89
C GLY A 208 10.89 -16.53 -36.19
N ASP A 209 10.19 -15.47 -36.59
CA ASP A 209 10.52 -14.66 -37.76
C ASP A 209 11.70 -13.71 -37.51
N LYS A 210 12.13 -13.57 -36.24
CA LYS A 210 13.27 -12.74 -35.81
C LYS A 210 13.15 -11.26 -36.22
N LYS A 211 11.92 -10.77 -36.38
CA LYS A 211 11.62 -9.38 -36.75
C LYS A 211 11.70 -8.42 -35.57
N GLY A 212 11.55 -8.90 -34.34
CA GLY A 212 11.57 -8.07 -33.13
C GLY A 212 11.71 -8.90 -31.86
N THR A 213 12.21 -8.27 -30.80
CA THR A 213 12.31 -8.87 -29.46
C THR A 213 12.14 -7.83 -28.37
N VAL A 214 11.71 -8.26 -27.19
CA VAL A 214 11.55 -7.39 -26.02
C VAL A 214 12.66 -7.69 -25.02
N ARG A 215 13.43 -6.65 -24.69
CA ARG A 215 14.50 -6.70 -23.69
C ARG A 215 14.21 -5.69 -22.60
N PHE A 216 14.32 -6.13 -21.37
CA PHE A 216 14.25 -5.24 -20.24
C PHE A 216 15.39 -4.23 -20.28
N ALA A 217 15.05 -2.95 -20.09
CA ALA A 217 16.01 -1.86 -20.09
C ALA A 217 16.44 -1.48 -18.65
N LYS A 218 15.49 -1.06 -17.81
CA LYS A 218 15.72 -0.70 -16.40
C LYS A 218 14.41 -0.63 -15.62
N LEU A 219 14.51 -0.74 -14.29
CA LEU A 219 13.46 -0.32 -13.37
C LEU A 219 13.59 1.20 -13.17
N ILE A 220 12.48 1.93 -13.25
CA ILE A 220 12.47 3.40 -13.02
C ILE A 220 12.40 3.69 -11.53
N SER A 221 11.52 2.99 -10.81
CA SER A 221 11.34 3.09 -9.37
C SER A 221 10.88 1.75 -8.81
N LYS A 222 11.05 1.60 -7.49
CA LYS A 222 10.56 0.48 -6.69
C LYS A 222 10.11 1.03 -5.35
N THR A 223 8.91 0.65 -4.91
CA THR A 223 8.30 1.19 -3.70
C THR A 223 7.65 0.08 -2.89
N ASP A 224 7.79 0.19 -1.57
CA ASP A 224 7.09 -0.64 -0.58
C ASP A 224 6.18 0.27 0.24
N GLY A 225 5.15 -0.29 0.86
CA GLY A 225 4.20 0.55 1.59
C GLY A 225 3.02 -0.19 2.20
N PRO A 226 2.24 0.52 3.04
CA PRO A 226 1.10 -0.05 3.75
C PRO A 226 -0.11 -0.36 2.85
N VAL A 227 -0.07 0.05 1.59
CA VAL A 227 -1.21 -0.05 0.66
C VAL A 227 -0.80 -0.49 -0.73
N TYR A 228 0.34 0.03 -1.24
CA TYR A 228 0.62 0.37 -2.66
C TYR A 228 -0.32 -0.12 -3.76
#